data_AF-A0A0C9Z8M3-F1
#
_entry.id   AF-A0A0C9Z8M3-F1
#
_cell.length_a   1.000
_cell.length_b   1.000
_cell.length_c   1.000
_cell.angle_alpha   90.00
_cell.angle_beta   90.00
_cell.angle_gamma   90.00
#
_symmetry.space_group_name_H-M   'P 1'
#
loop_
_entity.id
_entity.type
_entity.pdbx_description
1 polymer ?
#
loop_
_entity_poly.entity_id
_entity_poly.type
_entity_poly.pdbx_seq_one_letter_code
_entity_poly.pdbx_strand_id
1 'polypeptide(L)' 'EMMNKLNTLFGHFRECQFLIAPSKTTLCISETVFAGGTVGRDGVKPDLTKLTAEGSSTQLRVQLI' A
#
# COMPACT_ATOMS: atom_id res chain seq x y z
N GLU A 1 -10.49 16.00 -8.47
CA GLU A 1 -10.07 14.78 -9.19
C GLU A 1 -9.75 13.60 -8.27
N MET A 2 -8.84 13.74 -7.30
CA MET A 2 -8.46 12.67 -6.35
C MET A 2 -9.64 12.01 -5.63
N MET A 3 -10.58 12.81 -5.11
CA MET A 3 -11.76 12.28 -4.40
C MET A 3 -12.66 11.44 -5.31
N ASN A 4 -12.76 11.79 -6.60
CA ASN A 4 -13.53 11.01 -7.56
C ASN A 4 -12.87 9.64 -7.79
N LYS A 5 -11.53 9.59 -7.90
CA LYS A 5 -10.78 8.33 -8.02
C LYS A 5 -10.96 7.43 -6.80
N LEU A 6 -10.92 7.99 -5.59
CA LEU A 6 -11.19 7.25 -4.36
C LEU A 6 -12.63 6.71 -4.31
N ASN A 7 -13.61 7.51 -4.72
CA ASN A 7 -15.00 7.06 -4.79
C ASN A 7 -15.18 5.90 -5.79
N THR A 8 -14.53 5.96 -6.95
CA THR A 8 -14.52 4.85 -7.92
C THR A 8 -13.88 3.59 -7.31
N LEU A 9 -12.72 3.73 -6.65
CA LEU A 9 -12.04 2.60 -6.00
C LEU A 9 -12.90 1.95 -4.90
N PHE A 10 -13.52 2.75 -4.04
CA PHE A 10 -14.44 2.24 -3.02
C PHE A 10 -15.71 1.62 -3.63
N GLY A 11 -16.17 2.13 -4.77
CA GLY A 11 -17.22 1.50 -5.57
C GLY A 11 -16.85 0.08 -5.96
N HIS A 12 -15.66 -0.12 -6.54
CA HIS A 12 -15.17 -1.45 -6.91
C HIS A 12 -14.99 -2.38 -5.71
N PHE A 13 -14.45 -1.89 -4.59
CA PHE A 13 -14.35 -2.71 -3.37
C PHE A 13 -15.71 -3.19 -2.87
N ARG A 14 -16.72 -2.32 -2.94
CA ARG A 14 -18.09 -2.70 -2.58
C ARG A 14 -18.67 -3.74 -3.54
N GLU A 15 -18.46 -3.58 -4.86
CA GLU A 15 -18.92 -4.52 -5.88
C GLU A 15 -18.27 -5.90 -5.74
N CYS A 16 -16.98 -5.94 -5.43
CA CYS A 16 -16.22 -7.17 -5.20
C CYS A 16 -16.30 -7.71 -3.76
N GLN A 17 -17.08 -7.07 -2.87
CA GLN A 17 -17.23 -7.44 -1.46
C GLN A 17 -15.91 -7.48 -0.65
N PHE A 18 -14.95 -6.62 -0.99
CA PHE A 18 -13.73 -6.43 -0.20
C PHE A 18 -14.00 -5.60 1.04
N LEU A 19 -13.32 -5.93 2.15
CA LEU A 19 -13.46 -5.23 3.42
C LEU A 19 -12.20 -4.41 3.72
N ILE A 20 -12.37 -3.10 3.84
CA ILE A 20 -11.27 -2.22 4.22
C ILE A 20 -11.20 -2.12 5.73
N ALA A 21 -10.06 -2.45 6.33
CA ALA A 21 -9.84 -2.27 7.76
C ALA A 21 -9.42 -0.82 8.06
N PRO A 22 -10.29 0.03 8.65
CA PRO A 22 -9.99 1.46 8.80
C PRO A 22 -8.76 1.72 9.66
N SER A 23 -8.50 0.87 10.66
CA SER A 23 -7.34 0.96 11.55
C SER A 23 -6.00 0.66 10.87
N LYS A 24 -6.01 0.07 9.67
CA LYS A 24 -4.82 -0.28 8.89
C LYS A 24 -4.71 0.52 7.59
N THR A 25 -5.67 1.41 7.32
CA THR A 25 -5.74 2.16 6.08
C THR A 25 -5.41 3.61 6.33
N THR A 26 -4.43 4.12 5.59
CA THR A 26 -4.05 5.52 5.61
C THR A 26 -4.31 6.13 4.24
N LEU A 27 -5.02 7.25 4.20
CA LEU A 27 -5.42 7.94 2.97
C LEU A 27 -4.91 9.38 2.99
N CYS A 28 -4.71 9.97 1.82
CA CYS A 28 -4.35 11.38 1.66
C CYS A 28 -3.07 11.81 2.41
N ILE A 29 -2.06 10.94 2.43
CA ILE A 29 -0.74 11.19 3.03
C ILE A 29 0.32 11.46 1.95
N SER A 30 1.34 12.25 2.27
CA SER A 30 2.44 12.57 1.36
C SER A 30 3.50 11.47 1.26
N GLU A 31 3.62 10.63 2.29
CA GLU A 31 4.58 9.54 2.38
C GLU A 31 3.95 8.34 3.09
N THR A 32 4.27 7.13 2.65
CA THR A 32 3.79 5.87 3.24
C THR A 32 4.81 4.74 3.10
N VAL A 33 4.63 3.66 3.85
CA VAL A 33 5.41 2.43 3.65
C VAL A 33 4.56 1.42 2.88
N PHE A 34 5.06 0.98 1.73
CA PHE A 34 4.43 -0.04 0.91
C PHE A 34 5.45 -1.09 0.48
N ALA A 35 5.11 -2.37 0.65
CA ALA A 35 5.99 -3.51 0.34
C ALA A 35 7.40 -3.42 0.97
N GLY A 36 7.53 -2.75 2.12
CA GLY A 36 8.82 -2.53 2.78
C GLY A 36 9.67 -1.43 2.14
N GLY A 37 9.17 -0.65 1.19
CA GLY A 37 9.76 0.59 0.73
C GLY A 37 8.97 1.80 1.22
N THR A 38 9.65 2.92 1.40
CA THR A 38 8.98 4.22 1.61
C THR A 38 8.60 4.79 0.24
N VAL A 39 7.34 5.14 0.06
CA VAL A 39 6.81 5.78 -1.15
C VAL A 39 6.45 7.21 -0.80
N GLY A 40 7.04 8.17 -1.51
CA GLY A 40 6.82 9.60 -1.28
C GLY A 40 6.92 10.41 -2.56
N ARG A 41 7.01 11.73 -2.42
CA ARG A 41 7.11 12.66 -3.56
C ARG A 41 8.36 12.42 -4.42
N ASP A 42 9.46 12.01 -3.80
CA ASP A 42 10.74 11.76 -4.48
C ASP A 42 10.84 10.32 -5.05
N GLY A 43 9.73 9.58 -5.07
CA GLY A 43 9.65 8.21 -5.58
C GLY A 43 9.70 7.15 -4.48
N VAL A 44 10.22 5.97 -4.83
CA VAL A 44 10.30 4.81 -3.93
C VAL A 44 11.70 4.68 -3.35
N LYS A 45 11.83 4.79 -2.03
CA LYS A 45 13.07 4.55 -1.28
C LYS A 45 13.02 3.16 -0.64
N PRO A 46 13.87 2.21 -1.06
CA PRO A 46 13.91 0.87 -0.47
C PRO A 46 14.40 0.92 0.98
N ASP A 47 13.85 0.05 1.83
CA ASP A 47 14.38 -0.15 3.18
C ASP A 47 15.63 -1.04 3.12
N LEU A 48 16.80 -0.41 3.25
CA LEU A 48 18.10 -1.08 3.20
C LEU A 48 18.29 -2.05 4.37
N THR A 49 17.53 -1.91 5.47
CA THR A 49 17.57 -2.87 6.58
C THR A 49 16.91 -4.20 6.22
N LYS A 50 15.97 -4.21 5.27
CA LYS A 50 15.38 -5.45 4.71
C LYS A 50 16.24 -6.09 3.64
N LEU A 51 17.13 -5.33 3.00
CA LEU A 51 18.07 -5.85 2.00
C LEU A 51 19.32 -6.49 2.61
N THR A 52 19.65 -6.14 3.86
CA THR A 52 20.78 -6.71 4.61
C THR A 52 20.43 -8.02 5.34
N ALA A 53 19.15 -8.38 5.38
CA ALA A 53 18.65 -9.65 5.89
C ALA A 53 18.37 -10.65 4.74
N GLU A 54 19.44 -11.25 4.23
CA GLU A 54 19.47 -12.53 3.50
C GLU A 54 18.88 -12.65 2.07
N GLY A 55 19.68 -13.28 1.21
CA GLY A 55 19.30 -13.77 -0.12
C GLY A 55 18.33 -14.95 -0.07
N SER A 56 17.12 -14.76 0.46
CA SER A 56 16.06 -15.76 0.44
C SER A 56 14.71 -15.10 0.15
N SER A 57 14.29 -15.25 -1.11
CA SER A 57 12.91 -15.29 -1.62
C SER A 57 11.87 -14.44 -0.86
N THR A 58 11.70 -13.18 -1.26
CA THR A 58 10.62 -12.35 -0.75
C THR A 58 9.31 -12.67 -1.47
N GLN A 59 8.51 -13.53 -0.85
CA GLN A 59 7.12 -13.79 -1.22
C GLN A 59 6.30 -12.51 -1.07
N LEU A 60 5.73 -12.03 -2.18
CA LEU A 60 4.80 -10.91 -2.21
C LEU A 60 3.52 -11.29 -1.45
N ARG A 61 3.41 -10.89 -0.18
CA ARG A 61 2.15 -11.00 0.56
C ARG A 61 1.30 -9.77 0.29
N VAL A 62 0.52 -9.82 -0.78
CA VAL A 62 -0.60 -8.89 -0.99
C VAL A 62 -1.68 -9.28 0.00
N GLN A 63 -1.77 -8.57 1.12
CA GLN A 63 -2.88 -8.72 2.05
C GLN A 63 -3.98 -7.73 1.63
N LEU A 64 -4.77 -8.16 0.64
CA LEU A 64 -6.11 -7.62 0.41
C LEU A 64 -7.00 -8.25 1.49
N ILE A 65 -7.55 -7.40 2.35
CA ILE A 65 -8.65 -7.75 3.25
C ILE A 65 -9.95 -7.56 2.46
#